data_AF-A0A939HBU1-F1
#
_entry.id   AF-A0A939HBU1-F1
#
_cell.length_a   1.000
_cell.length_b   1.000
_cell.length_c   1.000
_cell.angle_alpha   90.00
_cell.angle_beta   90.00
_cell.angle_gamma   90.00
#
_symmetry.space_group_name_H-M   'P 1'
#
loop_
_entity.id
_entity.type
_entity.pdbx_description
1 polymer ?
#
loop_
_entity_poly.entity_id
_entity_poly.type
_entity_poly.pdbx_seq_one_letter_code
_entity_poly.pdbx_strand_id
1 'polypeptide(L)' 'MIKVCEHCSNINIEQLKKAVGEDIVQVGCIDKCAAYETEAYGYVDEELVVENNTEEWIKKVSNNIRR' A
#
# COMPACT_ATOMS: atom_id res chain seq x y z
N MET A 1 -1.26 -6.48 -8.38
CA MET A 1 -1.08 -7.17 -7.07
C MET A 1 -0.37 -6.24 -6.10
N ILE A 2 -0.90 -6.09 -4.89
CA ILE A 2 -0.44 -5.14 -3.88
C ILE A 2 0.28 -5.86 -2.74
N LYS A 3 1.48 -5.40 -2.36
CA LYS A 3 2.20 -5.89 -1.17
C LYS A 3 2.47 -4.76 -0.19
N VAL A 4 2.02 -4.90 1.05
CA VAL A 4 2.14 -3.90 2.11
C VAL A 4 2.51 -4.55 3.44
N CYS A 5 3.25 -3.83 4.29
CA CYS A 5 3.57 -4.25 5.64
C CYS A 5 2.62 -3.60 6.63
N GLU A 6 1.79 -4.37 7.34
CA GLU A 6 0.84 -3.82 8.32
C GLU A 6 1.50 -3.09 9.49
N HIS A 7 2.79 -3.34 9.75
CA HIS A 7 3.53 -2.76 10.87
C HIS A 7 4.29 -1.49 10.52
N CYS A 8 4.92 -1.43 9.33
CA CYS A 8 5.78 -0.31 8.97
C CYS A 8 5.18 0.57 7.87
N SER A 9 4.28 0.05 7.01
CA SER A 9 3.85 0.77 5.81
C SER A 9 2.93 1.96 6.07
N ASN A 10 2.54 2.24 7.32
CA ASN A 10 1.58 3.29 7.68
C ASN A 10 0.31 3.27 6.81
N ILE A 11 -0.18 2.07 6.47
CA ILE A 11 -1.38 1.86 5.67
C ILE A 11 -2.41 1.09 6.50
N ASN A 12 -3.64 1.58 6.50
CA ASN A 12 -4.77 0.85 7.05
C ASN A 12 -5.19 -0.27 6.08
N ILE A 13 -4.86 -1.51 6.44
CA ILE A 13 -5.12 -2.70 5.61
C ILE A 13 -6.63 -2.91 5.38
N GLU A 14 -7.47 -2.65 6.38
CA GLU A 14 -8.92 -2.81 6.23
C GLU A 14 -9.51 -1.83 5.22
N GLN A 15 -9.06 -0.56 5.26
CA GLN A 15 -9.46 0.46 4.29
C GLN A 15 -8.96 0.12 2.88
N LEU A 16 -7.71 -0.35 2.77
CA LEU A 16 -7.13 -0.78 1.50
C LEU A 16 -7.97 -1.91 0.88
N LYS A 17 -8.21 -2.98 1.63
CA LYS A 17 -9.01 -4.13 1.22
C LYS A 17 -10.41 -3.74 0.75
N LYS A 18 -11.08 -2.82 1.44
CA LYS A 18 -12.39 -2.28 1.04
C LYS A 18 -12.33 -1.49 -0.28
N ALA A 19 -11.22 -0.82 -0.57
CA ALA A 19 -11.07 0.02 -1.75
C ALA A 19 -10.72 -0.78 -3.02
N VAL A 20 -9.88 -1.80 -2.88
CA VAL A 20 -9.26 -2.49 -4.03
C VAL A 20 -9.59 -3.98 -4.15
N GLY A 21 -10.18 -4.59 -3.12
CA GLY A 21 -10.45 -6.03 -3.03
C GLY A 21 -9.39 -6.77 -2.20
N GLU A 22 -9.81 -7.77 -1.43
CA GLU A 22 -8.92 -8.56 -0.57
C GLU A 22 -8.01 -9.52 -1.36
N ASP A 23 -8.47 -9.96 -2.53
CA ASP A 23 -7.80 -10.96 -3.36
C ASP A 23 -6.47 -10.48 -3.95
N ILE A 24 -6.33 -9.16 -4.15
CA ILE A 24 -5.11 -8.56 -4.68
C ILE A 24 -4.19 -7.99 -3.61
N VAL A 25 -4.57 -8.04 -2.32
CA VAL A 25 -3.79 -7.47 -1.21
C VAL A 25 -3.05 -8.56 -0.47
N GLN A 26 -1.72 -8.53 -0.57
CA GLN A 26 -0.82 -9.39 0.17
C GLN A 26 -0.18 -8.59 1.33
N VAL A 27 -0.44 -9.05 2.55
CA VAL A 27 0.19 -8.49 3.75
C VAL A 27 1.49 -9.24 4.04
N GLY A 28 2.59 -8.52 4.18
CA GLY A 28 3.90 -9.09 4.49
C GLY A 28 5.00 -8.06 4.60
N CYS A 29 6.16 -8.46 5.14
CA CYS A 29 7.32 -7.57 5.18
C CYS A 29 7.79 -7.24 3.75
N ILE A 30 8.18 -5.99 3.53
CA ILE A 30 8.71 -5.51 2.25
C ILE A 30 10.09 -4.83 2.40
N ASP A 31 10.73 -4.97 3.57
CA ASP A 31 12.10 -4.50 3.87
C ASP A 31 12.40 -3.04 3.52
N LYS A 32 11.39 -2.18 3.63
CA LYS A 32 11.48 -0.72 3.36
C LYS A 32 11.26 0.16 4.59
N CYS A 33 11.15 -0.42 5.78
CA CYS A 33 10.87 0.34 7.02
C CYS A 33 11.88 1.47 7.25
N ALA A 34 13.18 1.24 7.02
CA ALA A 34 14.23 2.24 7.25
C ALA A 34 14.24 3.41 6.23
N ALA A 35 13.49 3.32 5.14
CA ALA A 35 13.50 4.34 4.08
C ALA A 35 12.27 5.26 4.12
N TYR A 36 11.18 4.84 4.76
CA TYR A 36 9.86 5.49 4.67
C TYR A 36 9.11 5.40 6.01
N GLU A 37 9.78 5.72 7.12
CA GLU A 37 9.22 5.55 8.47
C GLU A 37 7.94 6.37 8.70
N THR A 38 7.76 7.49 8.00
CA THR A 38 6.64 8.41 8.19
C THR A 38 5.59 8.37 7.08
N GLU A 39 5.95 7.83 5.93
CA GLU A 39 5.14 7.81 4.73
C GLU A 39 4.29 6.54 4.64
N ALA A 40 3.23 6.60 3.84
CA ALA A 40 2.48 5.43 3.45
C ALA A 40 3.13 4.80 2.22
N TYR A 41 3.53 3.53 2.31
CA TYR A 41 4.28 2.89 1.22
C TYR A 41 3.95 1.41 1.02
N GLY A 42 4.04 0.96 -0.23
CA GLY A 42 3.81 -0.43 -0.60
C GLY A 42 4.14 -0.69 -2.06
N TYR A 43 4.22 -1.96 -2.42
CA TYR A 43 4.36 -2.36 -3.81
C TYR A 43 2.99 -2.50 -4.47
N VAL A 44 2.87 -1.99 -5.68
CA VAL A 44 1.69 -2.12 -6.56
C VAL A 44 2.21 -2.62 -7.89
N ASP A 45 1.87 -3.85 -8.27
CA ASP A 45 2.35 -4.48 -9.51
C ASP A 45 3.88 -4.41 -9.65
N GLU A 46 4.57 -4.73 -8.56
CA GLU A 46 6.04 -4.72 -8.43
C GLU A 46 6.69 -3.31 -8.43
N GLU A 47 5.91 -2.24 -8.58
CA GLU A 47 6.38 -0.87 -8.44
C GLU A 47 6.19 -0.36 -7.00
N LEU A 48 7.23 0.26 -6.45
CA LEU A 48 7.14 0.88 -5.12
C LEU A 48 6.38 2.21 -5.23
N VAL A 49 5.22 2.28 -4.57
CA VAL A 49 4.42 3.50 -4.44
C VAL A 49 4.59 4.03 -3.02
N VAL A 50 4.98 5.29 -2.90
CA VAL A 50 5.14 6.00 -1.62
C VAL A 50 4.34 7.29 -1.70
N GLU A 51 3.58 7.60 -0.65
CA GLU A 51 2.78 8.81 -0.50
C GLU A 51 2.84 9.32 0.94
N ASN A 52 2.48 10.59 1.15
CA ASN A 52 2.59 11.23 2.47
C ASN A 52 1.63 10.66 3.52
N ASN A 53 0.50 10.09 3.10
CA ASN A 53 -0.53 9.56 3.98
C ASN A 53 -1.29 8.40 3.34
N THR A 54 -1.97 7.61 4.18
CA THR A 54 -2.74 6.44 3.78
C THR A 54 -3.83 6.75 2.75
N GLU A 55 -4.52 7.88 2.88
CA GLU A 55 -5.65 8.22 2.00
C GLU A 55 -5.22 8.51 0.56
N GLU A 56 -4.14 9.29 0.39
CA GLU A 56 -3.53 9.55 -0.91
C GLU A 56 -2.99 8.28 -1.55
N TRP A 57 -2.33 7.44 -0.74
CA TRP A 57 -1.82 6.15 -1.19
C TRP A 57 -2.95 5.29 -1.75
N ILE A 58 -4.00 5.04 -0.96
CA ILE A 58 -5.14 4.21 -1.38
C ILE A 58 -5.83 4.77 -2.63
N LYS A 59 -6.04 6.09 -2.72
CA LYS A 59 -6.60 6.73 -3.93
C LYS A 59 -5.75 6.46 -5.16
N LYS A 60 -4.43 6.61 -5.05
CA LYS A 60 -3.49 6.36 -6.15
C LYS A 60 -3.53 4.91 -6.60
N VAL A 61 -3.51 3.96 -5.67
CA VAL A 61 -3.53 2.53 -6.00
C VAL A 61 -4.86 2.13 -6.63
N SER A 62 -5.98 2.64 -6.09
CA SER A 62 -7.32 2.38 -6.61
C SER A 62 -7.50 2.88 -8.05
N ASN A 63 -6.86 4.00 -8.40
CA ASN A 63 -6.86 4.53 -9.77
C ASN A 63 -5.96 3.73 -10.72
N ASN A 64 -4.86 3.15 -10.24
CA ASN A 64 -3.98 2.33 -11.05
C ASN A 64 -4.64 1.00 -11.47
N ILE A 65 -5.43 0.38 -10.58
CA ILE A 65 -6.09 -0.92 -10.86
C ILE A 65 -7.26 -0.79 -11.85
N ARG A 66 -7.89 0.38 -11.95
CA ARG A 66 -9.03 0.62 -12.85
C ARG A 66 -8.65 1.01 -14.28
N ARG A 67 -7.34 1.11 -14.58
CA ARG A 67 -6.82 1.39 -15.91
C ARG A 67 -6.43 0.12 -16.63
#